data_AF-A0A530A6N1-F1
#
_entry.id   AF-A0A530A6N1-F1
#
_cell.length_a   1.000
_cell.length_b   1.000
_cell.length_c   1.000
_cell.angle_alpha   90.00
_cell.angle_beta   90.00
_cell.angle_gamma   90.00
#
_symmetry.space_group_name_H-M   'P 1'
#
loop_
_entity.id
_entity.type
_entity.pdbx_description
1 polymer ?
#
loop_
_entity_poly.entity_id
_entity_poly.type
_entity_poly.pdbx_seq_one_letter_code
_entity_poly.pdbx_strand_id
1 'polypeptide(L)'
;HYDHIIGLPAFKPIYDRSVKVRLWSGHLAGRMTTRQMVDEFMRPPWFPVRLDVCKASLDYRDFVSGDVLRPREGVVIRTGSLTHPGGCIGYRVEWGGRVVAVITDTEHEPGKLDQAVLGLIEDADLVIYDCAYTEEEMERYRGNGHSTWEQGVKLCEAAGARGLALVHHDPARTDEELDQIEKLAKDRFAGAFAARDGQTLEFPVLSHKAR
;
A
#
# COMPACT_ATOMS: atom_id res chain seq x y z
N HIS A 1 0.71 -10.66 1.47
CA HIS A 1 0.18 -11.83 2.21
C HIS A 1 -1.28 -12.10 1.84
N TYR A 2 -1.94 -13.13 2.43
CA TYR A 2 -3.30 -13.52 2.01
C TYR A 2 -4.34 -12.45 2.28
N ASP A 3 -4.28 -11.78 3.42
CA ASP A 3 -5.04 -10.58 3.76
C ASP A 3 -5.01 -9.47 2.69
N HIS A 4 -4.00 -9.44 1.81
CA HIS A 4 -3.92 -8.50 0.67
C HIS A 4 -4.43 -9.05 -0.67
N ILE A 5 -4.60 -10.36 -0.82
CA ILE A 5 -4.94 -11.00 -2.11
C ILE A 5 -6.16 -11.94 -2.07
N ILE A 6 -6.64 -12.29 -0.87
CA ILE A 6 -7.69 -13.30 -0.67
C ILE A 6 -9.02 -12.90 -1.31
N GLY A 7 -9.24 -11.60 -1.54
CA GLY A 7 -10.40 -11.08 -2.23
C GLY A 7 -10.41 -11.35 -3.75
N LEU A 8 -9.26 -11.65 -4.37
CA LEU A 8 -9.17 -11.82 -5.83
C LEU A 8 -10.12 -12.89 -6.38
N PRO A 9 -10.27 -14.10 -5.80
CA PRO A 9 -11.18 -15.11 -6.33
C PRO A 9 -12.66 -14.71 -6.20
N ALA A 10 -12.98 -13.79 -5.28
CA ALA A 10 -14.31 -13.21 -5.09
C ALA A 10 -14.53 -11.90 -5.88
N PHE A 11 -13.50 -11.38 -6.56
CA PHE A 11 -13.56 -10.15 -7.35
C PHE A 11 -14.37 -10.39 -8.63
N LYS A 12 -15.69 -10.22 -8.53
CA LYS A 12 -16.69 -10.48 -9.60
C LYS A 12 -16.24 -10.07 -11.02
N PRO A 13 -15.56 -8.93 -11.24
CA PRO A 13 -15.14 -8.52 -12.57
C PRO A 13 -14.24 -9.52 -13.33
N ILE A 14 -13.46 -10.40 -12.66
CA ILE A 14 -12.63 -11.41 -13.38
C ILE A 14 -13.48 -12.47 -14.10
N TYR A 15 -14.77 -12.56 -13.77
CA TYR A 15 -15.73 -13.49 -14.38
C TYR A 15 -16.62 -12.83 -15.44
N ASP A 16 -16.38 -11.57 -15.78
CA ASP A 16 -17.12 -10.83 -16.79
C ASP A 16 -16.29 -10.70 -18.08
N ARG A 17 -16.83 -11.18 -19.21
CA ARG A 17 -16.17 -11.15 -20.52
C ARG A 17 -15.99 -9.74 -21.08
N SER A 18 -16.77 -8.78 -20.62
CA SER A 18 -16.67 -7.38 -21.05
C SER A 18 -15.52 -6.62 -20.37
N VAL A 19 -14.95 -7.19 -19.30
CA VAL A 19 -13.94 -6.54 -18.48
C VAL A 19 -12.53 -6.92 -18.93
N LYS A 20 -11.62 -5.94 -18.87
CA LYS A 20 -10.17 -6.15 -18.99
C LYS A 20 -9.54 -5.87 -17.62
N VAL A 21 -8.77 -6.82 -17.10
CA VAL A 21 -8.07 -6.67 -15.82
C VAL A 21 -6.58 -6.82 -16.07
N ARG A 22 -5.80 -5.87 -15.59
CA ARG A 22 -4.34 -5.95 -15.60
C ARG A 22 -3.84 -6.14 -14.16
N LEU A 23 -3.09 -7.21 -13.93
CA LEU A 23 -2.54 -7.60 -12.64
C LEU A 23 -1.02 -7.38 -12.66
N TRP A 24 -0.50 -6.69 -11.64
CA TRP A 24 0.92 -6.37 -11.51
C TRP A 24 1.49 -6.91 -10.22
N SER A 25 2.72 -7.43 -10.28
CA SER A 25 3.51 -7.73 -9.08
C SER A 25 5.00 -7.53 -9.33
N GLY A 26 5.71 -7.04 -8.32
CA GLY A 26 7.17 -6.83 -8.41
C GLY A 26 7.98 -7.33 -7.22
N HIS A 27 7.35 -7.69 -6.09
CA HIS A 27 8.04 -8.26 -4.93
C HIS A 27 8.64 -9.65 -5.19
N LEU A 28 8.18 -10.35 -6.24
CA LEU A 28 8.66 -11.68 -6.65
C LEU A 28 9.58 -11.65 -7.88
N ALA A 29 10.05 -10.47 -8.31
CA ALA A 29 10.93 -10.33 -9.45
C ALA A 29 12.13 -11.30 -9.39
N GLY A 30 12.34 -12.05 -10.48
CA GLY A 30 13.40 -13.07 -10.57
C GLY A 30 13.11 -14.38 -9.83
N ARG A 31 12.00 -14.50 -9.08
CA ARG A 31 11.57 -15.73 -8.39
C ARG A 31 10.36 -16.37 -9.05
N MET A 32 9.35 -15.56 -9.37
CA MET A 32 8.07 -16.02 -9.92
C MET A 32 7.40 -14.89 -10.71
N THR A 33 6.74 -15.23 -11.80
CA THR A 33 5.92 -14.25 -12.56
C THR A 33 4.59 -13.99 -11.84
N THR A 34 4.00 -12.82 -12.08
CA THR A 34 2.66 -12.43 -11.62
C THR A 34 1.61 -13.44 -12.04
N ARG A 35 1.72 -13.99 -13.26
CA ARG A 35 0.81 -15.04 -13.76
C ARG A 35 0.93 -16.32 -12.93
N GLN A 36 2.15 -16.78 -12.66
CA GLN A 36 2.39 -17.95 -11.83
C GLN A 36 1.87 -17.73 -10.41
N MET A 37 2.15 -16.59 -9.81
CA MET A 37 1.66 -16.24 -8.47
C MET A 37 0.13 -16.36 -8.37
N VAL A 38 -0.58 -15.76 -9.33
CA VAL A 38 -2.04 -15.78 -9.35
C VAL A 38 -2.59 -17.20 -9.63
N ASP A 39 -1.93 -17.97 -10.51
CA ASP A 39 -2.29 -19.36 -10.80
C ASP A 39 -2.05 -20.32 -9.62
N GLU A 40 -0.96 -20.12 -8.88
CA GLU A 40 -0.63 -20.92 -7.70
C GLU A 40 -1.53 -20.63 -6.51
N PHE A 41 -2.03 -19.40 -6.43
CA PHE A 41 -3.00 -18.97 -5.44
C PHE A 41 -4.42 -19.47 -5.77
N MET A 42 -4.85 -19.40 -7.03
CA MET A 42 -6.16 -19.87 -7.50
C MET A 42 -6.06 -21.27 -8.14
N ARG A 43 -5.83 -22.30 -7.33
CA ARG A 43 -5.84 -23.72 -7.77
C ARG A 43 -6.23 -24.70 -6.65
N PRO A 44 -6.65 -25.94 -7.00
CA PRO A 44 -6.85 -27.00 -6.01
C PRO A 44 -5.56 -27.33 -5.23
N PRO A 45 -5.66 -27.70 -3.94
CA PRO A 45 -6.88 -27.89 -3.15
C PRO A 45 -7.42 -26.60 -2.48
N TRP A 46 -6.73 -25.47 -2.61
CA TRP A 46 -7.06 -24.22 -1.90
C TRP A 46 -8.21 -23.45 -2.55
N PHE A 47 -8.37 -23.59 -3.86
CA PHE A 47 -9.49 -23.06 -4.63
C PHE A 47 -10.00 -24.15 -5.61
N PRO A 48 -11.32 -24.34 -5.81
CA PRO A 48 -11.84 -25.53 -6.50
C PRO A 48 -11.52 -25.59 -7.99
N VAL A 49 -11.14 -24.46 -8.61
CA VAL A 49 -10.90 -24.34 -10.06
C VAL A 49 -9.60 -23.55 -10.29
N ARG A 50 -9.08 -23.59 -11.52
CA ARG A 50 -7.91 -22.79 -11.91
C ARG A 50 -8.35 -21.52 -12.64
N LEU A 51 -7.40 -20.75 -13.17
CA LEU A 51 -7.66 -19.46 -13.84
C LEU A 51 -8.55 -19.56 -15.09
N ASP A 52 -8.78 -20.76 -15.63
CA ASP A 52 -9.68 -21.00 -16.77
C ASP A 52 -11.14 -20.63 -16.49
N VAL A 53 -11.55 -20.56 -15.22
CA VAL A 53 -12.87 -20.06 -14.83
C VAL A 53 -13.02 -18.56 -15.07
N CYS A 54 -11.91 -17.82 -15.10
CA CYS A 54 -11.91 -16.37 -15.30
C CYS A 54 -12.28 -16.07 -16.76
N LYS A 55 -13.30 -15.24 -16.96
CA LYS A 55 -13.83 -14.90 -18.28
C LYS A 55 -13.36 -13.55 -18.80
N ALA A 56 -12.82 -12.70 -17.91
CA ALA A 56 -12.25 -11.42 -18.28
C ALA A 56 -10.98 -11.58 -19.12
N SER A 57 -10.62 -10.53 -19.86
CA SER A 57 -9.31 -10.45 -20.49
C SER A 57 -8.26 -10.13 -19.42
N LEU A 58 -7.56 -11.15 -18.93
CA LEU A 58 -6.51 -11.00 -17.92
C LEU A 58 -5.14 -10.73 -18.58
N ASP A 59 -4.51 -9.63 -18.18
CA ASP A 59 -3.17 -9.21 -18.58
C ASP A 59 -2.26 -9.19 -17.33
N TYR A 60 -1.18 -9.97 -17.34
CA TYR A 60 -0.26 -10.07 -16.21
C TYR A 60 1.03 -9.34 -16.57
N ARG A 61 1.47 -8.37 -15.76
CA ARG A 61 2.78 -7.74 -15.94
C ARG A 61 3.65 -7.87 -14.72
N ASP A 62 4.85 -8.32 -14.98
CA ASP A 62 5.94 -8.31 -14.02
C ASP A 62 6.63 -6.95 -14.08
N PHE A 63 7.13 -6.50 -12.94
CA PHE A 63 8.02 -5.35 -12.85
C PHE A 63 9.06 -5.61 -11.76
N VAL A 64 10.10 -4.80 -11.70
CA VAL A 64 11.06 -4.82 -10.59
C VAL A 64 10.93 -3.54 -9.78
N SER A 65 11.24 -3.61 -8.48
CA SER A 65 11.29 -2.43 -7.63
C SER A 65 12.16 -1.32 -8.24
N GLY A 66 11.66 -0.08 -8.21
CA GLY A 66 12.27 1.07 -8.87
C GLY A 66 11.69 1.37 -10.25
N ASP A 67 10.98 0.42 -10.88
CA ASP A 67 10.28 0.67 -12.14
C ASP A 67 9.19 1.73 -11.99
N VAL A 68 8.98 2.47 -13.09
CA VAL A 68 7.90 3.46 -13.21
C VAL A 68 6.81 2.91 -14.12
N LEU A 69 5.64 2.63 -13.53
CA LEU A 69 4.50 2.03 -14.20
C LEU A 69 3.56 3.12 -14.73
N ARG A 70 2.95 2.87 -15.89
CA ARG A 70 2.03 3.81 -16.57
C ARG A 70 0.77 3.06 -17.02
N PRO A 71 -0.20 2.84 -16.12
CA PRO A 71 -1.37 2.00 -16.41
C PRO A 71 -2.29 2.63 -17.46
N ARG A 72 -2.36 3.98 -17.49
CA ARG A 72 -3.08 4.79 -18.48
C ARG A 72 -2.45 6.18 -18.56
N GLU A 73 -2.90 6.97 -19.54
CA GLU A 73 -2.45 8.35 -19.73
C GLU A 73 -2.65 9.20 -18.46
N GLY A 74 -1.65 10.02 -18.14
CA GLY A 74 -1.66 10.93 -16.99
C GLY A 74 -1.41 10.29 -15.63
N VAL A 75 -1.42 8.95 -15.51
CA VAL A 75 -1.15 8.24 -14.25
C VAL A 75 0.27 7.68 -14.28
N VAL A 76 1.08 8.09 -13.31
CA VAL A 76 2.44 7.57 -13.11
C VAL A 76 2.51 6.89 -11.75
N ILE A 77 3.00 5.66 -11.70
CA ILE A 77 3.20 4.93 -10.44
C ILE A 77 4.68 4.63 -10.31
N ARG A 78 5.34 5.21 -9.30
CA ARG A 78 6.71 4.84 -8.93
C ARG A 78 6.66 3.75 -7.88
N THR A 79 7.63 2.85 -7.93
CA THR A 79 7.69 1.69 -7.04
C THR A 79 8.98 1.72 -6.24
N GLY A 80 8.94 1.19 -5.02
CA GLY A 80 10.10 1.03 -4.17
C GLY A 80 9.93 -0.17 -3.24
N SER A 81 11.03 -0.80 -2.86
CA SER A 81 10.98 -1.96 -1.96
C SER A 81 10.68 -1.49 -0.55
N LEU A 82 9.83 -2.24 0.14
CA LEU A 82 9.56 -2.07 1.57
C LEU A 82 10.16 -3.23 2.36
N THR A 83 10.37 -3.02 3.66
CA THR A 83 10.98 -3.99 4.55
C THR A 83 9.90 -4.89 5.14
N HIS A 84 9.72 -6.09 4.60
CA HIS A 84 8.70 -7.03 5.07
C HIS A 84 9.12 -8.47 4.82
N PRO A 85 8.80 -9.45 5.70
CA PRO A 85 8.98 -10.86 5.41
C PRO A 85 8.32 -11.25 4.08
N GLY A 86 9.07 -11.90 3.18
CA GLY A 86 8.59 -12.24 1.84
C GLY A 86 8.68 -11.10 0.80
N GLY A 87 8.97 -9.87 1.24
CA GLY A 87 9.11 -8.68 0.40
C GLY A 87 7.78 -7.97 0.13
N CYS A 88 7.82 -6.65 0.07
CA CYS A 88 6.68 -5.79 -0.24
C CYS A 88 7.11 -4.65 -1.17
N ILE A 89 6.15 -4.06 -1.89
CA ILE A 89 6.37 -2.90 -2.76
C ILE A 89 5.49 -1.75 -2.29
N GLY A 90 6.12 -0.60 -2.06
CA GLY A 90 5.44 0.67 -1.86
C GLY A 90 5.19 1.35 -3.20
N TYR A 91 4.10 2.11 -3.27
CA TYR A 91 3.65 2.75 -4.51
C TYR A 91 3.45 4.25 -4.29
N ARG A 92 4.05 5.07 -5.16
CA ARG A 92 3.74 6.50 -5.27
C ARG A 92 2.91 6.71 -6.53
N VAL A 93 1.66 7.08 -6.37
CA VAL A 93 0.72 7.34 -7.46
C VAL A 93 0.65 8.84 -7.71
N GLU A 94 1.05 9.26 -8.91
CA GLU A 94 1.02 10.65 -9.36
C GLU A 94 -0.07 10.81 -10.44
N TRP A 95 -1.00 11.73 -10.22
CA TRP A 95 -2.07 12.04 -11.18
C TRP A 95 -2.65 13.44 -10.94
N GLY A 96 -2.87 14.22 -12.00
CA GLY A 96 -3.51 15.54 -11.89
C GLY A 96 -2.78 16.55 -10.98
N GLY A 97 -1.45 16.44 -10.93
CA GLY A 97 -0.61 17.24 -10.02
C GLY A 97 -0.69 16.83 -8.55
N ARG A 98 -1.33 15.69 -8.24
CA ARG A 98 -1.45 15.12 -6.90
C ARG A 98 -0.61 13.87 -6.74
N VAL A 99 -0.29 13.58 -5.49
CA VAL A 99 0.53 12.44 -5.08
C VAL A 99 -0.15 11.71 -3.93
N VAL A 100 -0.42 10.42 -4.10
CA VAL A 100 -0.83 9.52 -3.03
C VAL A 100 0.18 8.39 -2.94
N ALA A 101 0.74 8.16 -1.76
CA ALA A 101 1.66 7.06 -1.50
C ALA A 101 0.99 5.96 -0.68
N VAL A 102 1.20 4.70 -1.06
CA VAL A 102 0.72 3.50 -0.38
C VAL A 102 1.93 2.74 0.14
N ILE A 103 2.09 2.74 1.45
CA ILE A 103 3.24 2.22 2.20
C ILE A 103 2.71 1.29 3.30
N THR A 104 2.20 0.13 2.89
CA THR A 104 1.69 -0.92 3.79
C THR A 104 2.75 -2.00 3.98
N ASP A 105 2.62 -2.83 5.02
CA ASP A 105 3.50 -3.98 5.27
C ASP A 105 4.97 -3.55 5.19
N THR A 106 5.38 -2.65 6.09
CA THR A 106 6.77 -2.21 6.19
C THR A 106 7.20 -2.17 7.65
N GLU A 107 8.41 -2.63 7.95
CA GLU A 107 9.04 -2.52 9.25
C GLU A 107 10.11 -1.44 9.22
N HIS A 108 10.11 -0.58 10.24
CA HIS A 108 11.13 0.45 10.41
C HIS A 108 12.20 0.00 11.40
N GLU A 109 13.39 0.56 11.24
CA GLU A 109 14.41 0.50 12.27
C GLU A 109 14.26 1.71 13.20
N PRO A 110 14.09 1.51 14.52
CA PRO A 110 13.96 2.61 15.47
C PRO A 110 15.11 3.62 15.35
N GLY A 111 14.76 4.90 15.29
CA GLY A 111 15.73 5.99 15.16
C GLY A 111 16.26 6.22 13.74
N LYS A 112 15.81 5.47 12.74
CA LYS A 112 16.16 5.69 11.33
C LYS A 112 14.94 6.02 10.50
N LEU A 113 15.13 6.85 9.49
CA LEU A 113 14.14 7.12 8.45
C LEU A 113 14.50 6.32 7.20
N ASP A 114 13.60 5.46 6.76
CA ASP A 114 13.79 4.63 5.57
C ASP A 114 13.82 5.53 4.32
N GLN A 115 14.95 5.48 3.60
CA GLN A 115 15.17 6.33 2.43
C GLN A 115 14.31 5.93 1.23
N ALA A 116 13.96 4.64 1.09
CA ALA A 116 13.05 4.19 0.04
C ALA A 116 11.64 4.72 0.31
N VAL A 117 11.20 4.67 1.57
CA VAL A 117 9.91 5.26 1.96
C VAL A 117 9.93 6.77 1.74
N LEU A 118 10.94 7.50 2.22
CA LEU A 118 11.07 8.95 2.02
C LEU A 118 10.97 9.35 0.54
N GLY A 119 11.66 8.63 -0.35
CA GLY A 119 11.60 8.89 -1.79
C GLY A 119 10.22 8.64 -2.40
N LEU A 120 9.44 7.70 -1.86
CA LEU A 120 8.06 7.47 -2.32
C LEU A 120 7.09 8.54 -1.80
N ILE A 121 7.31 9.08 -0.60
CA ILE A 121 6.36 9.97 0.07
C ILE A 121 6.69 11.47 -0.03
N GLU A 122 7.80 11.84 -0.67
CA GLU A 122 8.23 13.23 -0.84
C GLU A 122 7.10 14.14 -1.37
N ASP A 123 6.77 15.19 -0.63
CA ASP A 123 5.70 16.15 -0.89
C ASP A 123 4.30 15.53 -1.16
N ALA A 124 4.06 14.30 -0.68
CA ALA A 124 2.81 13.58 -0.93
C ALA A 124 1.61 14.34 -0.34
N ASP A 125 0.49 14.38 -1.08
CA ASP A 125 -0.76 14.92 -0.55
C ASP A 125 -1.36 13.98 0.51
N LEU A 126 -1.14 12.68 0.36
CA LEU A 126 -1.54 11.65 1.31
C LEU A 126 -0.56 10.49 1.32
N VAL A 127 -0.18 10.05 2.51
CA VAL A 127 0.53 8.79 2.75
C VAL A 127 -0.41 7.84 3.47
N ILE A 128 -0.64 6.66 2.90
CA ILE A 128 -1.35 5.54 3.53
C ILE A 128 -0.28 4.62 4.11
N TYR A 129 -0.21 4.52 5.44
CA TYR A 129 0.95 3.95 6.14
C TYR A 129 0.58 2.84 7.13
N ASP A 130 1.41 1.81 7.18
CA ASP A 130 1.33 0.73 8.17
C ASP A 130 1.51 1.25 9.60
N CYS A 131 0.49 1.08 10.44
CA CYS A 131 0.47 1.52 11.83
C CYS A 131 0.05 0.38 12.77
N ALA A 132 0.57 -0.81 12.51
CA ALA A 132 0.21 -1.99 13.30
C ALA A 132 0.62 -1.86 14.76
N TYR A 133 1.70 -1.16 15.09
CA TYR A 133 2.24 -1.10 16.46
C TYR A 133 2.39 0.33 17.00
N THR A 134 2.66 0.45 18.31
CA THR A 134 3.24 1.67 18.91
C THR A 134 4.74 1.50 19.14
N GLU A 135 5.47 2.58 19.41
CA GLU A 135 6.92 2.48 19.69
C GLU A 135 7.22 1.63 20.93
N GLU A 136 6.32 1.61 21.94
CA GLU A 136 6.46 0.74 23.11
C GLU A 136 6.33 -0.75 22.75
N GLU A 137 5.55 -1.07 21.72
CA GLU A 137 5.30 -2.43 21.24
C GLU A 137 6.37 -2.91 20.25
N MET A 138 7.07 -1.98 19.59
CA MET A 138 7.92 -2.27 18.43
C MET A 138 9.02 -3.31 18.72
N GLU A 139 9.65 -3.24 19.91
CA GLU A 139 10.70 -4.19 20.26
C GLU A 139 10.19 -5.63 20.39
N ARG A 140 8.93 -5.81 20.83
CA ARG A 140 8.32 -7.13 20.98
C ARG A 140 7.99 -7.77 19.63
N TYR A 141 7.64 -6.96 18.63
CA TYR A 141 7.14 -7.43 17.33
C TYR A 141 8.13 -7.22 16.19
N ARG A 142 9.38 -6.84 16.49
CA ARG A 142 10.46 -6.75 15.52
C ARG A 142 10.61 -8.05 14.72
N GLY A 143 10.72 -7.92 13.41
CA GLY A 143 10.77 -9.01 12.45
C GLY A 143 9.42 -9.39 11.86
N ASN A 144 8.31 -8.89 12.40
CA ASN A 144 6.98 -9.15 11.83
C ASN A 144 6.70 -8.36 10.56
N GLY A 145 7.47 -7.31 10.27
CA GLY A 145 7.32 -6.57 9.02
C GLY A 145 6.32 -5.40 9.08
N HIS A 146 6.00 -4.89 10.27
CA HIS A 146 5.06 -3.80 10.45
C HIS A 146 5.68 -2.62 11.21
N SER A 147 5.02 -1.45 11.15
CA SER A 147 5.56 -0.20 11.66
C SER A 147 4.63 0.44 12.68
N THR A 148 5.00 1.64 13.10
CA THR A 148 4.32 2.39 14.12
C THR A 148 3.79 3.71 13.58
N TRP A 149 2.72 4.20 14.18
CA TRP A 149 2.15 5.50 13.81
C TRP A 149 3.14 6.64 14.05
N GLU A 150 3.97 6.55 15.09
CA GLU A 150 5.00 7.52 15.43
C GLU A 150 6.05 7.60 14.33
N GLN A 151 6.44 6.45 13.76
CA GLN A 151 7.36 6.42 12.64
C GLN A 151 6.73 7.02 11.38
N GLY A 152 5.46 6.70 11.10
CA GLY A 152 4.72 7.29 10.00
C GLY A 152 4.69 8.82 10.08
N VAL A 153 4.49 9.39 11.28
CA VAL A 153 4.58 10.83 11.54
C VAL A 153 5.97 11.37 11.22
N LYS A 154 7.03 10.79 11.79
CA LYS A 154 8.42 11.25 11.57
C LYS A 154 8.80 11.25 10.07
N LEU A 155 8.37 10.22 9.34
CA LEU A 155 8.57 10.11 7.89
C LEU A 155 7.83 11.21 7.13
N CYS A 156 6.55 11.44 7.45
CA CYS A 156 5.74 12.47 6.81
C CYS A 156 6.30 13.88 7.04
N GLU A 157 6.71 14.20 8.28
CA GLU A 157 7.33 15.47 8.62
C GLU A 157 8.63 15.69 7.85
N ALA A 158 9.50 14.68 7.80
CA ALA A 158 10.77 14.76 7.09
C ALA A 158 10.61 14.90 5.57
N ALA A 159 9.56 14.31 5.01
CA ALA A 159 9.31 14.30 3.57
C ALA A 159 8.42 15.45 3.07
N GLY A 160 7.91 16.31 3.95
CA GLY A 160 7.00 17.38 3.58
C GLY A 160 5.60 16.90 3.14
N ALA A 161 5.20 15.68 3.54
CA ALA A 161 3.88 15.16 3.24
C ALA A 161 2.79 16.00 3.92
N ARG A 162 1.59 16.05 3.34
CA ARG A 162 0.47 16.89 3.82
C ARG A 162 -0.53 16.11 4.68
N GLY A 163 -0.63 14.81 4.50
CA GLY A 163 -1.61 13.95 5.16
C GLY A 163 -1.10 12.54 5.41
N LEU A 164 -1.53 11.95 6.53
CA LEU A 164 -1.16 10.60 6.95
C LEU A 164 -2.43 9.82 7.32
N ALA A 165 -2.78 8.83 6.51
CA ALA A 165 -3.81 7.85 6.80
C ALA A 165 -3.18 6.65 7.50
N LEU A 166 -3.52 6.46 8.78
CA LEU A 166 -3.10 5.32 9.57
C LEU A 166 -3.94 4.12 9.14
N VAL A 167 -3.29 3.03 8.71
CA VAL A 167 -3.95 1.77 8.31
C VAL A 167 -3.23 0.58 8.93
N HIS A 168 -3.73 -0.63 8.66
CA HIS A 168 -3.07 -1.88 9.02
C HIS A 168 -2.83 -2.02 10.54
N HIS A 169 -3.74 -1.49 11.34
CA HIS A 169 -3.70 -1.58 12.80
C HIS A 169 -3.68 -3.03 13.27
N ASP A 170 -3.12 -3.28 14.47
CA ASP A 170 -3.23 -4.60 15.10
C ASP A 170 -4.72 -4.98 15.23
N PRO A 171 -5.14 -6.15 14.72
CA PRO A 171 -6.53 -6.59 14.72
C PRO A 171 -7.11 -6.79 16.13
N ALA A 172 -6.29 -6.81 17.17
CA ALA A 172 -6.75 -6.87 18.56
C ALA A 172 -7.12 -5.50 19.15
N ARG A 173 -6.83 -4.39 18.46
CA ARG A 173 -7.17 -3.04 18.97
C ARG A 173 -8.67 -2.80 18.99
N THR A 174 -9.14 -2.18 20.06
CA THR A 174 -10.52 -1.68 20.14
C THR A 174 -10.65 -0.31 19.46
N ASP A 175 -11.89 0.08 19.17
CA ASP A 175 -12.19 1.40 18.60
C ASP A 175 -11.67 2.53 19.51
N GLU A 176 -11.80 2.39 20.84
CA GLU A 176 -11.30 3.40 21.79
C GLU A 176 -9.78 3.54 21.78
N GLU A 177 -9.04 2.44 21.55
CA GLU A 177 -7.59 2.47 21.42
C GLU A 177 -7.17 3.13 20.10
N LEU A 178 -7.89 2.85 19.00
CA LEU A 178 -7.68 3.50 17.72
C LEU A 178 -7.97 5.00 17.77
N ASP A 179 -9.05 5.42 18.43
CA ASP A 179 -9.38 6.82 18.64
C ASP A 179 -8.29 7.55 19.46
N GLN A 180 -7.69 6.88 20.44
CA GLN A 180 -6.55 7.42 21.20
C GLN A 180 -5.30 7.58 20.33
N ILE A 181 -4.98 6.57 19.51
CA ILE A 181 -3.85 6.65 18.56
C ILE A 181 -4.10 7.77 17.55
N GLU A 182 -5.30 7.87 16.97
CA GLU A 182 -5.65 8.94 16.04
C GLU A 182 -5.43 10.32 16.67
N LYS A 183 -5.90 10.50 17.91
CA LYS A 183 -5.71 11.76 18.64
C LYS A 183 -4.22 12.09 18.84
N LEU A 184 -3.43 11.13 19.32
CA LEU A 184 -2.00 11.32 19.54
C LEU A 184 -1.24 11.63 18.24
N ALA A 185 -1.56 10.91 17.17
CA ALA A 185 -0.97 11.14 15.85
C ALA A 185 -1.34 12.54 15.32
N LYS A 186 -2.60 12.95 15.47
CA LYS A 186 -3.09 14.27 15.02
C LYS A 186 -2.50 15.43 15.82
N ASP A 187 -2.28 15.24 17.13
CA ASP A 187 -1.62 16.23 17.98
C ASP A 187 -0.14 16.44 17.58
N ARG A 188 0.50 15.43 16.97
CA ARG A 188 1.86 15.53 16.43
C ARG A 188 1.90 16.03 14.99
N PHE A 189 0.98 15.55 14.16
CA PHE A 189 0.91 15.85 12.75
C PHE A 189 -0.54 16.13 12.37
N ALA A 190 -0.87 17.41 12.16
CA ALA A 190 -2.26 17.87 12.01
C ALA A 190 -3.04 17.18 10.86
N GLY A 191 -2.33 16.65 9.84
CA GLY A 191 -2.90 15.90 8.72
C GLY A 191 -3.09 14.40 8.97
N ALA A 192 -2.81 13.90 10.18
CA ALA A 192 -2.99 12.50 10.54
C ALA A 192 -4.44 12.18 10.91
N PHE A 193 -4.89 10.98 10.52
CA PHE A 193 -6.18 10.41 10.92
C PHE A 193 -6.17 8.88 10.79
N ALA A 194 -6.99 8.17 11.57
CA ALA A 194 -7.19 6.74 11.36
C ALA A 194 -8.18 6.51 10.21
N ALA A 195 -7.75 5.74 9.22
CA ALA A 195 -8.59 5.43 8.06
C ALA A 195 -9.72 4.46 8.46
N ARG A 196 -10.88 4.59 7.82
CA ARG A 196 -12.07 3.77 8.12
C ARG A 196 -12.61 3.09 6.87
N ASP A 197 -13.23 1.94 7.05
CA ASP A 197 -13.92 1.23 5.98
C ASP A 197 -15.00 2.13 5.34
N GLY A 198 -15.00 2.20 4.01
CA GLY A 198 -15.92 3.04 3.24
C GLY A 198 -15.59 4.54 3.24
N GLN A 199 -14.52 4.98 3.91
CA GLN A 199 -14.10 6.37 3.89
C GLN A 199 -13.67 6.81 2.47
N THR A 200 -14.11 8.00 2.07
CA THR A 200 -13.72 8.63 0.80
C THR A 200 -13.05 9.97 1.07
N LEU A 201 -11.96 10.25 0.36
CA LEU A 201 -11.26 11.54 0.39
C LEU A 201 -11.27 12.16 -1.00
N GLU A 202 -11.48 13.47 -1.04
CA GLU A 202 -11.49 14.24 -2.28
C GLU A 202 -10.32 15.22 -2.32
N PHE A 203 -9.53 15.16 -3.39
CA PHE A 203 -8.43 16.09 -3.65
C PHE A 203 -8.77 16.92 -4.88
N PRO A 204 -8.81 18.26 -4.79
CA PRO A 204 -9.09 19.09 -5.95
C PRO A 204 -7.94 18.96 -6.95
N VAL A 205 -8.23 18.79 -8.23
CA VAL A 205 -7.20 18.75 -9.28
C VAL A 205 -6.48 20.10 -9.30
N LEU A 206 -5.15 20.08 -9.21
CA LEU A 206 -4.36 21.30 -9.35
C LEU A 206 -4.33 21.66 -10.84
N SER A 207 -4.96 22.75 -11.22
CA SER A 207 -4.77 23.32 -12.55
C SER A 207 -3.29 23.64 -12.72
N HIS A 208 -2.69 23.24 -13.84
CA HIS A 208 -1.34 23.64 -14.18
C HIS A 208 -1.25 25.16 -14.14
N LYS A 209 -0.65 25.71 -13.07
CA LYS A 209 -0.04 27.03 -13.18
C LYS A 209 1.11 26.85 -14.16
N ALA A 210 0.93 27.37 -15.37
CA ALA A 210 2.03 27.58 -16.29
C ALA A 210 3.15 28.27 -15.50
N ARG A 211 4.32 27.62 -15.45
CA ARG A 211 5.55 28.26 -14.99
C ARG A 211 5.94 29.34 -15.99
#